data_AF-A0A9D7H9G9-F1
#
_entry.id   AF-A0A9D7H9G9-F1
#
_cell.length_a   1.000
_cell.length_b   1.000
_cell.length_c   1.000
_cell.angle_alpha   90.00
_cell.angle_beta   90.00
_cell.angle_gamma   90.00
#
_symmetry.space_group_name_H-M   'P 1'
#
loop_
_entity.id
_entity.type
_entity.pdbx_description
1 polymer ?
#
loop_
_entity_poly.entity_id
_entity_poly.type
_entity_poly.pdbx_seq_one_letter_code
_entity_poly.pdbx_strand_id
1 'polypeptide(L)'
;MKFLYALAVLGACDASTSRTAPDPTTMPAPSSSSSSSTPRDAGARDAGPHVVSEALLRCAERKGDVGSIADAVVRVNALAPNGDGPCFVATLPRPLSVVATLGVTSAQPAGGRGSPRLFFMLPKVVISAVPAGEGSKVLEFGEWMGTTRTLKGEIELPVATPLAADAPFLRVLQGTDRTLCATCHRDEERHPSIAAAFVSDAFQPEPGTFVMVEELEELHALCTRAEDEGGRCAMIHALFDFGEITQGAFSPAVPTFFGR
;
A
#
# COMPACT_ATOMS: atom_id res chain seq x y z
N MET A 1 15.74 54.05 -7.77
CA MET A 1 15.30 54.28 -9.17
C MET A 1 14.63 53.01 -9.68
N LYS A 2 13.36 53.14 -10.12
CA LYS A 2 12.52 52.23 -10.95
C LYS A 2 12.22 50.82 -10.37
N PHE A 3 10.99 50.55 -9.88
CA PHE A 3 9.79 50.07 -10.62
C PHE A 3 10.07 48.76 -11.40
N LEU A 4 9.30 47.66 -11.30
CA LEU A 4 7.84 47.53 -11.45
C LEU A 4 7.40 46.09 -11.06
N TYR A 5 6.14 45.96 -10.60
CA TYR A 5 5.35 44.74 -10.43
C TYR A 5 5.17 43.93 -11.73
N ALA A 6 4.90 42.61 -11.64
CA ALA A 6 3.79 41.98 -12.37
C ALA A 6 3.48 40.55 -11.88
N LEU A 7 2.17 40.34 -11.65
CA LEU A 7 1.45 39.11 -11.32
C LEU A 7 0.74 38.61 -12.61
N ALA A 8 0.66 37.29 -12.85
CA ALA A 8 -0.39 36.59 -13.63
C ALA A 8 -0.07 35.08 -13.59
N VAL A 9 -0.87 34.12 -13.08
CA VAL A 9 -2.29 33.74 -13.26
C VAL A 9 -2.58 33.02 -14.59
N LEU A 10 -2.92 31.72 -14.43
CA LEU A 10 -3.78 30.81 -15.21
C LEU A 10 -3.43 30.47 -16.67
N GLY A 11 -3.38 29.16 -16.93
CA GLY A 11 -3.55 28.54 -18.24
C GLY A 11 -4.32 27.23 -18.10
N ALA A 12 -5.65 27.34 -17.99
CA ALA A 12 -6.57 26.26 -18.33
C ALA A 12 -6.75 26.28 -19.85
N CYS A 13 -6.55 25.14 -20.52
CA CYS A 13 -6.85 24.99 -21.94
C CYS A 13 -8.24 24.41 -22.09
N ASP A 14 -9.10 25.16 -22.78
CA ASP A 14 -10.45 24.80 -23.14
C ASP A 14 -10.59 24.65 -24.67
N ALA A 15 -11.59 23.85 -25.05
CA ALA A 15 -12.37 23.89 -26.29
C ALA A 15 -11.73 23.60 -27.67
N SER A 16 -12.17 22.46 -28.21
CA SER A 16 -13.03 22.35 -29.41
C SER A 16 -12.54 22.87 -30.77
N THR A 17 -12.47 21.95 -31.73
CA THR A 17 -12.65 22.26 -33.16
C THR A 17 -13.67 21.30 -33.77
N SER A 18 -14.75 21.89 -34.28
CA SER A 18 -15.84 21.25 -35.03
C SER A 18 -15.70 21.62 -36.51
N ARG A 19 -15.91 20.63 -37.40
CA ARG A 19 -16.30 20.71 -38.84
C ARG A 19 -16.00 19.35 -39.49
N THR A 20 -16.80 18.69 -40.34
CA THR A 20 -17.98 19.03 -41.16
C THR A 20 -18.67 17.70 -41.55
N ALA A 21 -20.00 17.71 -41.75
CA ALA A 21 -20.78 16.59 -42.26
C ALA A 21 -20.70 16.44 -43.80
N PRO A 22 -20.94 15.23 -44.33
CA PRO A 22 -21.67 15.05 -45.59
C PRO A 22 -22.90 14.13 -45.48
N ASP A 23 -23.81 14.35 -46.43
CA ASP A 23 -25.22 13.94 -46.57
C ASP A 23 -25.50 12.42 -46.76
N PRO A 24 -26.79 11.99 -46.69
CA PRO A 24 -27.21 10.62 -46.48
C PRO A 24 -27.51 9.88 -47.78
N THR A 25 -26.99 8.66 -47.94
CA THR A 25 -27.67 7.65 -48.79
C THR A 25 -27.24 6.22 -48.43
N THR A 26 -28.24 5.35 -48.35
CA THR A 26 -28.17 3.88 -48.48
C THR A 26 -27.86 3.09 -47.20
N MET A 27 -28.93 2.65 -46.53
CA MET A 27 -28.91 1.56 -45.56
C MET A 27 -28.79 0.21 -46.27
N PRO A 28 -27.91 -0.67 -45.79
CA PRO A 28 -28.16 -2.11 -45.75
C PRO A 28 -28.38 -2.57 -44.31
N ALA A 29 -29.42 -3.37 -44.12
CA ALA A 29 -29.77 -4.00 -42.85
C ALA A 29 -28.64 -4.92 -42.34
N PRO A 30 -28.28 -4.88 -41.05
CA PRO A 30 -27.54 -5.96 -40.43
C PRO A 30 -28.50 -7.07 -39.98
N SER A 31 -28.29 -8.22 -40.58
CA SER A 31 -28.91 -9.50 -40.29
C SER A 31 -28.81 -9.86 -38.80
N SER A 32 -29.93 -10.35 -38.29
CA SER A 32 -30.06 -11.09 -37.05
C SER A 32 -29.12 -12.30 -37.00
N SER A 33 -28.20 -12.32 -36.04
CA SER A 33 -27.66 -13.56 -35.46
C SER A 33 -27.41 -13.35 -33.97
N SER A 34 -28.50 -13.47 -33.22
CA SER A 34 -28.51 -13.75 -31.79
C SER A 34 -27.94 -15.16 -31.56
N SER A 35 -26.64 -15.26 -31.32
CA SER A 35 -26.03 -16.46 -30.76
C SER A 35 -25.72 -16.20 -29.28
N SER A 36 -26.73 -16.46 -28.46
CA SER A 36 -26.60 -16.64 -27.02
C SER A 36 -25.76 -17.88 -26.75
N SER A 37 -24.45 -17.70 -26.55
CA SER A 37 -23.60 -18.72 -25.96
C SER A 37 -23.45 -18.41 -24.48
N THR A 38 -24.27 -19.06 -23.67
CA THR A 38 -24.06 -19.23 -22.23
C THR A 38 -22.64 -19.74 -22.01
N PRO A 39 -21.79 -19.07 -21.21
CA PRO A 39 -20.52 -19.66 -20.80
C PRO A 39 -20.84 -20.93 -20.02
N ARG A 40 -20.34 -22.06 -20.51
CA ARG A 40 -20.35 -23.33 -19.80
C ARG A 40 -19.62 -23.11 -18.48
N ASP A 41 -20.25 -23.54 -17.39
CA ASP A 41 -19.58 -23.84 -16.12
C ASP A 41 -18.37 -24.72 -16.41
N ALA A 42 -17.20 -24.08 -16.53
CA ALA A 42 -15.94 -24.76 -16.44
C ALA A 42 -15.82 -25.19 -14.99
N GLY A 43 -16.17 -26.46 -14.74
CA GLY A 43 -16.11 -27.06 -13.41
C GLY A 43 -14.83 -26.65 -12.71
N ALA A 44 -14.98 -26.00 -11.56
CA ALA A 44 -13.87 -25.65 -10.69
C ALA A 44 -13.11 -26.94 -10.40
N ARG A 45 -11.89 -27.05 -10.96
CA ARG A 45 -10.99 -28.14 -10.59
C ARG A 45 -10.73 -27.97 -9.10
N ASP A 46 -10.97 -29.03 -8.34
CA ASP A 46 -10.55 -29.12 -6.95
C ASP A 46 -9.01 -29.00 -6.95
N ALA A 47 -8.49 -27.81 -6.65
CA ALA A 47 -7.08 -27.46 -6.82
C ALA A 47 -6.15 -28.15 -5.80
N GLY A 48 -6.68 -29.09 -5.02
CA GLY A 48 -5.96 -29.69 -3.91
C GLY A 48 -5.67 -28.67 -2.79
N PRO A 49 -4.94 -29.08 -1.75
CA PRO A 49 -4.53 -28.16 -0.69
C PRO A 49 -3.56 -27.11 -1.24
N HIS A 50 -3.75 -25.85 -0.82
CA HIS A 50 -2.84 -24.75 -1.11
C HIS A 50 -1.40 -25.11 -0.70
N VAL A 51 -0.44 -24.89 -1.61
CA VAL A 51 0.98 -25.08 -1.33
C VAL A 51 1.62 -23.70 -1.26
N VAL A 52 2.22 -23.38 -0.11
CA VAL A 52 2.93 -22.12 0.11
C VAL A 52 4.15 -22.06 -0.80
N SER A 53 4.40 -20.90 -1.42
CA SER A 53 5.54 -20.75 -2.33
C SER A 53 6.89 -20.94 -1.59
N GLU A 54 7.83 -21.63 -2.24
CA GLU A 54 9.17 -21.83 -1.66
C GLU A 54 9.91 -20.52 -1.40
N ALA A 55 9.66 -19.49 -2.22
CA ALA A 55 10.24 -18.17 -2.06
C ALA A 55 9.79 -17.53 -0.73
N LEU A 56 8.48 -17.56 -0.44
CA LEU A 56 7.96 -17.02 0.80
C LEU A 56 8.37 -17.86 2.02
N LEU A 57 8.47 -19.19 1.88
CA LEU A 57 9.02 -20.06 2.94
C LEU A 57 10.44 -19.64 3.34
N ARG A 58 11.33 -19.43 2.36
CA ARG A 58 12.70 -18.95 2.63
C ARG A 58 12.72 -17.58 3.31
N CYS A 59 11.84 -16.68 2.89
CA CYS A 59 11.71 -15.37 3.52
C CYS A 59 11.20 -15.50 4.97
N ALA A 60 10.24 -16.37 5.21
CA ALA A 60 9.69 -16.63 6.54
C ALA A 60 10.66 -17.31 7.51
N GLU A 61 11.78 -17.90 7.07
CA GLU A 61 12.87 -18.30 8.00
C GLU A 61 13.56 -17.08 8.64
N ARG A 62 13.40 -15.93 7.99
CA ARG A 62 13.68 -14.54 8.37
C ARG A 62 13.13 -14.03 9.70
N LYS A 63 12.43 -14.81 10.53
CA LYS A 63 11.56 -14.25 11.59
C LYS A 63 12.31 -13.49 12.68
N GLY A 64 11.55 -12.70 13.40
CA GLY A 64 11.94 -12.00 14.62
C GLY A 64 11.17 -10.69 14.75
N ASP A 65 11.30 -10.07 15.91
CA ASP A 65 10.52 -8.88 16.26
C ASP A 65 10.97 -7.64 15.48
N VAL A 66 10.00 -6.77 15.19
CA VAL A 66 10.22 -5.46 14.59
C VAL A 66 9.61 -4.44 15.54
N GLY A 67 10.45 -3.84 16.39
CA GLY A 67 10.02 -2.88 17.41
C GLY A 67 10.27 -1.43 17.04
N SER A 68 10.94 -1.18 15.92
CA SER A 68 11.35 0.14 15.44
C SER A 68 11.57 0.13 13.93
N ILE A 69 11.71 1.31 13.32
CA ILE A 69 12.15 1.46 11.93
C ILE A 69 13.55 0.89 11.74
N ALA A 70 14.43 1.02 12.74
CA ALA A 70 15.77 0.45 12.69
C ALA A 70 15.74 -1.10 12.61
N ASP A 71 14.86 -1.75 13.38
CA ASP A 71 14.67 -3.20 13.31
C ASP A 71 14.11 -3.62 11.94
N ALA A 72 13.22 -2.80 11.36
CA ALA A 72 12.69 -3.05 10.02
C ALA A 72 13.79 -2.98 8.96
N VAL A 73 14.73 -2.02 9.04
CA VAL A 73 15.90 -1.96 8.15
C VAL A 73 16.77 -3.20 8.28
N VAL A 74 17.08 -3.63 9.52
CA VAL A 74 17.83 -4.87 9.77
C VAL A 74 17.12 -6.06 9.12
N ARG A 75 15.80 -6.14 9.26
CA ARG A 75 15.00 -7.21 8.67
C ARG A 75 15.04 -7.19 7.16
N VAL A 76 14.79 -6.05 6.53
CA VAL A 76 14.80 -5.95 5.05
C VAL A 76 16.20 -6.25 4.49
N ASN A 77 17.26 -5.81 5.17
CA ASN A 77 18.64 -6.12 4.78
C ASN A 77 18.94 -7.62 4.83
N ALA A 78 18.36 -8.37 5.78
CA ALA A 78 18.50 -9.82 5.85
C ALA A 78 17.78 -10.56 4.69
N LEU A 79 16.91 -9.88 3.95
CA LEU A 79 16.21 -10.40 2.77
C LEU A 79 16.87 -10.02 1.44
N ALA A 80 17.84 -9.11 1.46
CA ALA A 80 18.57 -8.71 0.25
C ALA A 80 19.30 -9.92 -0.39
N PRO A 81 19.35 -10.01 -1.74
CA PRO A 81 18.91 -9.01 -2.72
C PRO A 81 17.43 -9.11 -3.12
N ASN A 82 16.64 -9.95 -2.45
CA ASN A 82 15.25 -10.26 -2.82
C ASN A 82 14.24 -9.71 -1.79
N GLY A 83 14.59 -8.62 -1.09
CA GLY A 83 13.75 -8.05 -0.04
C GLY A 83 12.58 -7.26 -0.63
N ASP A 84 11.49 -7.94 -0.98
CA ASP A 84 10.23 -7.33 -1.42
C ASP A 84 9.17 -7.29 -0.29
N GLY A 85 8.02 -6.69 -0.60
CA GLY A 85 6.92 -6.52 0.35
C GLY A 85 6.38 -7.86 0.87
N PRO A 86 6.00 -8.81 0.00
CA PRO A 86 5.60 -10.15 0.42
C PRO A 86 6.64 -10.85 1.31
N CYS A 87 7.92 -10.84 0.94
CA CYS A 87 8.97 -11.43 1.75
C CYS A 87 9.09 -10.78 3.13
N PHE A 88 9.02 -9.44 3.22
CA PHE A 88 9.03 -8.74 4.49
C PHE A 88 7.85 -9.16 5.39
N VAL A 89 6.62 -9.19 4.84
CA VAL A 89 5.39 -9.54 5.57
C VAL A 89 5.41 -10.99 6.07
N ALA A 90 5.97 -11.91 5.29
CA ALA A 90 6.16 -13.30 5.69
C ALA A 90 7.09 -13.47 6.91
N THR A 91 7.94 -12.47 7.19
CA THR A 91 8.85 -12.49 8.35
C THR A 91 8.25 -11.95 9.64
N LEU A 92 7.11 -11.25 9.55
CA LEU A 92 6.50 -10.58 10.70
C LEU A 92 6.03 -11.60 11.77
N PRO A 93 6.03 -11.22 13.05
CA PRO A 93 5.53 -12.10 14.12
C PRO A 93 4.06 -12.48 13.90
N ARG A 94 3.65 -13.61 14.48
CA ARG A 94 2.28 -14.13 14.46
C ARG A 94 1.82 -14.42 15.90
N PRO A 95 0.53 -14.25 16.25
CA PRO A 95 -0.56 -13.74 15.40
C PRO A 95 -0.30 -12.31 14.93
N LEU A 96 -0.61 -12.02 13.66
CA LEU A 96 -0.39 -10.68 13.08
C LEU A 96 -1.71 -9.92 13.05
N SER A 97 -1.76 -8.82 13.81
CA SER A 97 -2.89 -7.91 13.82
C SER A 97 -2.86 -7.00 12.59
N VAL A 98 -3.95 -6.95 11.82
CA VAL A 98 -4.03 -6.22 10.55
C VAL A 98 -5.23 -5.28 10.54
N VAL A 99 -5.01 -4.03 10.10
CA VAL A 99 -6.10 -3.14 9.67
C VAL A 99 -6.00 -2.97 8.17
N ALA A 100 -7.06 -3.30 7.42
CA ALA A 100 -7.12 -3.06 5.99
C ALA A 100 -8.13 -1.95 5.66
N THR A 101 -7.86 -1.16 4.61
CA THR A 101 -8.71 -0.04 4.20
C THR A 101 -8.76 0.13 2.68
N LEU A 102 -9.90 0.65 2.20
CA LEU A 102 -10.10 1.15 0.84
C LEU A 102 -9.83 2.66 0.70
N GLY A 103 -9.30 3.30 1.75
CA GLY A 103 -8.98 4.72 1.76
C GLY A 103 -7.95 5.08 0.68
N VAL A 104 -8.21 6.18 -0.01
CA VAL A 104 -7.33 6.71 -1.08
C VAL A 104 -6.59 7.98 -0.65
N THR A 105 -6.92 8.55 0.51
CA THR A 105 -6.29 9.77 1.02
C THR A 105 -4.97 9.42 1.70
N SER A 106 -3.94 9.10 0.92
CA SER A 106 -2.58 8.87 1.40
C SER A 106 -1.55 8.87 0.27
N ALA A 107 -0.25 8.84 0.63
CA ALA A 107 0.86 8.59 -0.29
C ALA A 107 0.84 7.15 -0.84
N GLN A 108 0.31 6.19 -0.07
CA GLN A 108 -0.02 4.83 -0.50
C GLN A 108 -1.55 4.61 -0.53
N PRO A 109 -2.26 5.04 -1.58
CA PRO A 109 -3.70 4.80 -1.70
C PRO A 109 -4.01 3.32 -1.96
N ALA A 110 -5.15 2.84 -1.48
CA ALA A 110 -5.63 1.50 -1.83
C ALA A 110 -5.89 1.37 -3.34
N GLY A 111 -5.54 0.23 -3.93
CA GLY A 111 -5.84 -0.10 -5.32
C GLY A 111 -7.29 -0.56 -5.56
N GLY A 112 -8.09 -0.62 -4.50
CA GLY A 112 -9.47 -1.11 -4.49
C GLY A 112 -9.63 -2.37 -3.65
N ARG A 113 -10.81 -2.99 -3.70
CA ARG A 113 -11.15 -4.16 -2.85
C ARG A 113 -10.22 -5.36 -3.02
N GLY A 114 -9.70 -5.60 -4.22
CA GLY A 114 -8.74 -6.68 -4.47
C GLY A 114 -7.30 -6.37 -4.04
N SER A 115 -7.01 -5.12 -3.66
CA SER A 115 -5.70 -4.62 -3.25
C SER A 115 -5.86 -3.50 -2.20
N PRO A 116 -6.44 -3.81 -1.02
CA PRO A 116 -6.62 -2.82 0.03
C PRO A 116 -5.25 -2.41 0.57
N ARG A 117 -5.17 -1.20 1.15
CA ARG A 117 -3.99 -0.85 1.94
C ARG A 117 -4.03 -1.62 3.26
N LEU A 118 -2.92 -2.25 3.60
CA LEU A 118 -2.74 -3.04 4.80
C LEU A 118 -1.89 -2.26 5.80
N PHE A 119 -2.31 -2.22 7.05
CA PHE A 119 -1.52 -1.78 8.19
C PHE A 119 -1.25 -2.98 9.09
N PHE A 120 0.01 -3.29 9.28
CA PHE A 120 0.50 -4.31 10.20
C PHE A 120 0.75 -3.68 11.55
N MET A 121 -0.06 -4.07 12.54
CA MET A 121 -0.11 -3.41 13.84
C MET A 121 0.86 -4.10 14.80
N LEU A 122 2.08 -3.56 14.94
CA LEU A 122 3.05 -4.01 15.95
C LEU A 122 3.02 -3.06 17.16
N PRO A 123 3.48 -3.48 18.36
CA PRO A 123 3.30 -2.70 19.58
C PRO A 123 3.88 -1.28 19.54
N LYS A 124 4.99 -1.08 18.81
CA LYS A 124 5.71 0.20 18.74
C LYS A 124 5.79 0.80 17.34
N VAL A 125 5.46 0.04 16.31
CA VAL A 125 5.54 0.49 14.93
C VAL A 125 4.34 -0.03 14.14
N VAL A 126 3.73 0.86 13.38
CA VAL A 126 2.76 0.48 12.35
C VAL A 126 3.49 0.49 11.02
N ILE A 127 3.35 -0.59 10.27
CA ILE A 127 3.94 -0.74 8.94
C ILE A 127 2.81 -0.82 7.94
N SER A 128 2.88 -0.11 6.83
CA SER A 128 1.89 -0.27 5.77
C SER A 128 2.48 -0.68 4.42
N ALA A 129 1.68 -1.44 3.68
CA ALA A 129 1.94 -1.84 2.32
C ALA A 129 0.61 -1.96 1.55
N VAL A 130 0.69 -1.94 0.22
CA VAL A 130 -0.44 -2.30 -0.65
C VAL A 130 -0.05 -3.52 -1.49
N PRO A 131 -0.97 -4.47 -1.76
CA PRO A 131 -0.65 -5.65 -2.56
C PRO A 131 -0.25 -5.36 -4.01
N ALA A 132 -0.69 -4.26 -4.62
CA ALA A 132 -0.46 -3.96 -6.03
C ALA A 132 -0.44 -2.45 -6.31
N GLY A 133 -0.02 -2.10 -7.52
CA GLY A 133 0.09 -0.71 -7.99
C GLY A 133 1.40 -0.04 -7.55
N GLU A 134 1.53 1.26 -7.79
CA GLU A 134 2.78 1.99 -7.48
C GLU A 134 3.13 1.95 -5.98
N GLY A 135 2.12 1.96 -5.10
CA GLY A 135 2.36 1.86 -3.66
C GLY A 135 2.97 0.53 -3.21
N SER A 136 2.89 -0.55 -4.01
CA SER A 136 3.42 -1.87 -3.61
C SER A 136 4.95 -1.91 -3.65
N LYS A 137 5.57 -0.86 -4.20
CA LYS A 137 7.02 -0.68 -4.27
C LYS A 137 7.59 0.01 -3.03
N VAL A 138 6.79 0.24 -2.00
CA VAL A 138 7.22 0.96 -0.80
C VAL A 138 6.64 0.31 0.46
N LEU A 139 7.42 0.23 1.52
CA LEU A 139 6.94 0.06 2.89
C LEU A 139 6.91 1.43 3.56
N GLU A 140 5.77 1.83 4.10
CA GLU A 140 5.63 3.04 4.92
C GLU A 140 5.65 2.66 6.40
N PHE A 141 6.30 3.50 7.22
CA PHE A 141 6.46 3.26 8.65
C PHE A 141 5.94 4.44 9.50
N GLY A 142 5.29 4.11 10.60
CA GLY A 142 5.00 5.01 11.70
C GLY A 142 5.44 4.38 13.02
N GLU A 143 6.60 4.79 13.54
CA GLU A 143 7.08 4.37 14.86
C GLU A 143 6.56 5.33 15.93
N TRP A 144 5.89 4.80 16.96
CA TRP A 144 5.22 5.60 17.97
C TRP A 144 6.20 6.35 18.86
N MET A 145 6.07 7.69 18.89
CA MET A 145 6.80 8.59 19.78
C MET A 145 5.94 9.03 20.99
N GLY A 146 4.78 8.40 21.14
CA GLY A 146 3.71 8.74 22.08
C GLY A 146 2.40 8.10 21.64
N THR A 147 1.27 8.67 22.02
CA THR A 147 -0.06 8.12 21.70
C THR A 147 -0.60 8.54 20.33
N THR A 148 -0.18 9.70 19.83
CA THR A 148 -0.73 10.31 18.60
C THR A 148 0.33 10.79 17.63
N ARG A 149 1.62 10.56 17.94
CA ARG A 149 2.76 11.07 17.18
C ARG A 149 3.63 9.92 16.72
N THR A 150 4.06 9.96 15.47
CA THR A 150 4.93 8.91 14.90
C THR A 150 6.11 9.49 14.18
N LEU A 151 7.27 8.88 14.39
CA LEU A 151 8.44 8.99 13.52
C LEU A 151 8.11 8.33 12.17
N LYS A 152 8.35 9.05 11.08
CA LYS A 152 8.01 8.62 9.72
C LYS A 152 9.23 8.08 8.97
N GLY A 153 9.01 7.08 8.12
CA GLY A 153 10.04 6.61 7.18
C GLY A 153 9.43 5.76 6.08
N GLU A 154 10.17 5.58 4.99
CA GLU A 154 9.78 4.75 3.84
C GLU A 154 10.96 3.92 3.33
N ILE A 155 10.73 2.65 3.02
CA ILE A 155 11.70 1.81 2.32
C ILE A 155 11.17 1.50 0.92
N GLU A 156 11.96 1.80 -0.09
CA GLU A 156 11.69 1.39 -1.47
C GLU A 156 12.02 -0.10 -1.68
N LEU A 157 11.18 -0.78 -2.45
CA LEU A 157 11.22 -2.20 -2.73
C LEU A 157 11.32 -2.46 -4.24
N PRO A 158 11.95 -3.58 -4.65
CA PRO A 158 12.67 -4.53 -3.81
C PRO A 158 14.03 -3.97 -3.35
N VAL A 159 14.49 -4.40 -2.19
CA VAL A 159 15.83 -4.07 -1.69
C VAL A 159 16.86 -5.02 -2.30
N ALA A 160 17.54 -4.52 -3.33
CA ALA A 160 18.60 -5.22 -4.03
C ALA A 160 19.94 -5.18 -3.28
N THR A 161 20.21 -4.10 -2.53
CA THR A 161 21.44 -3.90 -1.76
C THR A 161 21.11 -3.48 -0.33
N PRO A 162 21.89 -3.93 0.68
CA PRO A 162 21.68 -3.51 2.06
C PRO A 162 21.60 -1.99 2.20
N LEU A 163 20.57 -1.53 2.89
CA LEU A 163 20.28 -0.14 3.17
C LEU A 163 21.09 0.35 4.38
N ALA A 164 21.48 1.63 4.34
CA ALA A 164 21.97 2.33 5.52
C ALA A 164 20.84 2.53 6.55
N ALA A 165 21.22 2.72 7.81
CA ALA A 165 20.27 2.87 8.92
C ALA A 165 19.35 4.11 8.77
N ASP A 166 19.80 5.14 8.08
CA ASP A 166 19.07 6.39 7.82
C ASP A 166 18.30 6.39 6.49
N ALA A 167 18.43 5.34 5.66
CA ALA A 167 17.77 5.25 4.37
C ALA A 167 16.25 5.49 4.44
N PRO A 168 15.50 4.99 5.46
CA PRO A 168 14.07 5.25 5.56
C PRO A 168 13.72 6.73 5.73
N PHE A 169 14.56 7.48 6.43
CA PHE A 169 14.35 8.90 6.70
C PHE A 169 14.72 9.76 5.50
N LEU A 170 15.80 9.39 4.80
CA LEU A 170 16.22 10.08 3.59
C LEU A 170 15.18 9.95 2.47
N ARG A 171 14.51 8.80 2.38
CA ARG A 171 13.54 8.51 1.31
C ARG A 171 12.30 9.39 1.34
N VAL A 172 11.90 9.84 2.53
CA VAL A 172 10.72 10.69 2.70
C VAL A 172 11.02 12.18 2.57
N LEU A 173 12.29 12.58 2.52
CA LEU A 173 12.66 14.00 2.45
C LEU A 173 12.14 14.68 1.18
N GLN A 174 11.60 15.88 1.36
CA GLN A 174 11.26 16.80 0.29
C GLN A 174 12.00 18.13 0.54
N GLY A 175 13.24 18.20 0.04
CA GLY A 175 14.16 19.30 0.36
C GLY A 175 14.92 19.03 1.66
N THR A 176 15.26 20.07 2.40
CA THR A 176 16.06 19.93 3.63
C THR A 176 15.24 20.01 4.91
N ASP A 177 14.04 20.59 4.89
CA ASP A 177 13.25 21.01 6.05
C ASP A 177 11.82 20.44 6.12
N ARG A 178 11.44 19.57 5.18
CA ARG A 178 10.13 18.92 5.15
C ARG A 178 10.21 17.52 4.56
N THR A 179 9.20 16.70 4.81
CA THR A 179 8.99 15.42 4.15
C THR A 179 7.75 15.39 3.26
N LEU A 180 7.66 14.41 2.37
CA LEU A 180 6.44 14.09 1.63
C LEU A 180 5.27 13.75 2.57
N CYS A 181 5.56 13.23 3.77
CA CYS A 181 4.56 12.86 4.77
C CYS A 181 3.75 14.07 5.24
N ALA A 182 4.34 15.27 5.30
CA ALA A 182 3.62 16.50 5.66
C ALA A 182 2.56 16.94 4.63
N THR A 183 2.40 16.23 3.51
CA THR A 183 1.24 16.40 2.62
C THR A 183 -0.03 15.78 3.22
N CYS A 184 0.14 14.70 3.99
CA CYS A 184 -0.96 13.94 4.60
C CYS A 184 -0.98 14.06 6.14
N HIS A 185 0.15 14.43 6.76
CA HIS A 185 0.30 14.51 8.19
C HIS A 185 0.48 15.95 8.65
N ARG A 186 -0.09 16.28 9.83
CA ARG A 186 -0.03 17.62 10.43
C ARG A 186 1.09 17.71 11.47
N ASP A 187 1.42 18.95 11.82
CA ASP A 187 2.35 19.28 12.90
C ASP A 187 3.71 18.56 12.78
N GLU A 188 4.24 18.50 11.56
CA GLU A 188 5.54 17.90 11.28
C GLU A 188 6.69 18.72 11.88
N GLU A 189 7.59 18.03 12.58
CA GLU A 189 8.79 18.59 13.18
C GLU A 189 9.98 17.65 12.99
N ARG A 190 11.19 18.18 13.07
CA ARG A 190 12.40 17.35 13.05
C ARG A 190 12.51 16.55 14.34
N HIS A 191 12.94 15.30 14.21
CA HIS A 191 13.34 14.52 15.38
C HIS A 191 14.56 15.18 16.05
N PRO A 192 14.57 15.34 17.39
CA PRO A 192 15.60 16.13 18.07
C PRO A 192 17.01 15.53 18.01
N SER A 193 17.12 14.21 17.79
CA SER A 193 18.40 13.48 17.87
C SER A 193 18.71 12.57 16.69
N ILE A 194 17.79 12.42 15.72
CA ILE A 194 17.99 11.55 14.56
C ILE A 194 18.05 12.45 13.34
N ALA A 195 19.18 12.43 12.63
CA ALA A 195 19.37 13.24 11.44
C ALA A 195 18.35 12.84 10.35
N ALA A 196 17.84 13.83 9.60
CA ALA A 196 16.85 13.66 8.54
C ALA A 196 15.50 13.03 8.95
N ALA A 197 15.31 12.68 10.22
CA ALA A 197 14.07 12.11 10.73
C ALA A 197 13.06 13.20 11.10
N PHE A 198 11.79 12.90 10.87
CA PHE A 198 10.68 13.79 11.17
C PHE A 198 9.57 13.04 11.91
N VAL A 199 8.95 13.75 12.85
CA VAL A 199 7.79 13.29 13.63
C VAL A 199 6.61 14.13 13.23
N SER A 200 5.45 13.50 13.03
CA SER A 200 4.20 14.19 12.75
C SER A 200 3.03 13.41 13.35
N ASP A 201 1.85 14.01 13.32
CA ASP A 201 0.63 13.37 13.81
C ASP A 201 0.35 12.06 13.07
N ALA A 202 -0.08 11.04 13.81
CA ALA A 202 -0.62 9.83 13.23
C ALA A 202 -2.07 10.05 12.82
N PHE A 203 -2.46 9.51 11.67
CA PHE A 203 -3.85 9.45 11.23
C PHE A 203 -4.24 8.01 11.00
N GLN A 204 -5.45 7.64 11.43
CA GLN A 204 -6.07 6.38 11.06
C GLN A 204 -6.97 6.58 9.83
N PRO A 205 -7.23 5.52 9.05
CA PRO A 205 -8.22 5.59 7.97
C PRO A 205 -9.62 5.89 8.49
N GLU A 206 -10.48 6.39 7.60
CA GLU A 206 -11.90 6.62 7.92
C GLU A 206 -12.59 5.29 8.27
N PRO A 207 -13.32 5.18 9.40
CA PRO A 207 -13.92 3.91 9.83
C PRO A 207 -14.81 3.22 8.79
N GLY A 208 -15.50 4.00 7.95
CA GLY A 208 -16.36 3.47 6.87
C GLY A 208 -15.59 2.88 5.67
N THR A 209 -14.26 2.86 5.70
CA THR A 209 -13.41 2.34 4.62
C THR A 209 -12.70 1.04 4.98
N PHE A 210 -12.90 0.52 6.20
CA PHE A 210 -12.23 -0.70 6.63
C PHE A 210 -12.69 -1.92 5.85
N VAL A 211 -11.75 -2.83 5.63
CA VAL A 211 -11.96 -4.18 5.07
C VAL A 211 -11.71 -5.16 6.20
N MET A 212 -12.67 -6.06 6.44
CA MET A 212 -12.55 -7.03 7.52
C MET A 212 -11.60 -8.16 7.15
N VAL A 213 -10.99 -8.81 8.15
CA VAL A 213 -10.07 -9.94 7.92
C VAL A 213 -10.74 -11.07 7.15
N GLU A 214 -12.02 -11.35 7.39
CA GLU A 214 -12.78 -12.37 6.65
C GLU A 214 -12.82 -12.08 5.15
N GLU A 215 -12.89 -10.81 4.75
CA GLU A 215 -12.83 -10.43 3.33
C GLU A 215 -11.42 -10.60 2.75
N LEU A 216 -10.38 -10.42 3.56
CA LEU A 216 -9.00 -10.70 3.15
C LEU A 216 -8.76 -12.21 3.02
N GLU A 217 -9.39 -13.03 3.85
CA GLU A 217 -9.38 -14.50 3.73
C GLU A 217 -10.08 -14.95 2.45
N GLU A 218 -11.20 -14.32 2.07
CA GLU A 218 -11.84 -14.57 0.78
C GLU A 218 -10.91 -14.22 -0.40
N LEU A 219 -10.15 -13.12 -0.31
CA LEU A 219 -9.12 -12.78 -1.30
C LEU A 219 -8.01 -13.83 -1.35
N HIS A 220 -7.60 -14.36 -0.20
CA HIS A 220 -6.62 -15.44 -0.14
C HIS A 220 -7.13 -16.70 -0.83
N ALA A 221 -8.35 -17.12 -0.51
CA ALA A 221 -8.97 -18.28 -1.14
C ALA A 221 -9.15 -18.11 -2.66
N LEU A 222 -9.41 -16.88 -3.12
CA LEU A 222 -9.42 -16.55 -4.55
C LEU A 222 -8.04 -16.72 -5.20
N CYS A 223 -6.99 -16.20 -4.56
CA CYS A 223 -5.61 -16.35 -5.03
C CYS A 223 -5.18 -17.82 -5.12
N THR A 224 -5.45 -18.61 -4.08
CA THR A 224 -5.20 -20.05 -4.06
C THR A 224 -5.93 -20.78 -5.19
N ARG A 225 -7.24 -20.57 -5.35
CA ARG A 225 -8.03 -21.25 -6.39
C ARG A 225 -7.58 -20.88 -7.80
N ALA A 226 -7.07 -19.67 -7.97
CA ALA A 226 -6.56 -19.19 -9.26
C ALA A 226 -5.11 -19.63 -9.53
N GLU A 227 -4.42 -20.23 -8.55
CA GLU A 227 -2.98 -20.52 -8.62
C GLU A 227 -2.16 -19.27 -9.04
N ASP A 228 -2.57 -18.08 -8.56
CA ASP A 228 -1.98 -16.79 -8.95
C ASP A 228 -0.79 -16.44 -8.05
N GLU A 229 0.42 -16.53 -8.58
CA GLU A 229 1.65 -16.13 -7.90
C GLU A 229 2.05 -14.66 -8.19
N GLY A 230 1.20 -13.88 -8.86
CA GLY A 230 1.44 -12.47 -9.13
C GLY A 230 1.60 -11.64 -7.86
N GLY A 231 2.29 -10.49 -7.93
CA GLY A 231 2.66 -9.70 -6.75
C GLY A 231 1.51 -9.38 -5.77
N ARG A 232 0.30 -9.17 -6.30
CA ARG A 232 -0.93 -9.00 -5.51
C ARG A 232 -1.22 -10.21 -4.64
N CYS A 233 -1.28 -11.39 -5.24
CA CYS A 233 -1.56 -12.62 -4.52
C CYS A 233 -0.37 -13.08 -3.68
N ALA A 234 0.87 -12.84 -4.10
CA ALA A 234 2.05 -13.08 -3.28
C ALA A 234 1.99 -12.33 -1.94
N MET A 235 1.52 -11.07 -1.92
CA MET A 235 1.30 -10.33 -0.68
C MET A 235 0.20 -10.95 0.19
N ILE A 236 -0.90 -11.41 -0.41
CA ILE A 236 -2.00 -12.05 0.33
C ILE A 236 -1.57 -13.41 0.88
N HIS A 237 -0.81 -14.21 0.13
CA HIS A 237 -0.18 -15.44 0.62
C HIS A 237 0.78 -15.16 1.77
N ALA A 238 1.64 -14.13 1.64
CA ALA A 238 2.54 -13.72 2.72
C ALA A 238 1.80 -13.32 4.01
N LEU A 239 0.56 -12.83 3.89
CA LEU A 239 -0.29 -12.53 5.03
C LEU A 239 -0.71 -13.84 5.73
N PHE A 240 -1.40 -14.74 5.02
CA PHE A 240 -2.12 -15.86 5.61
C PHE A 240 -1.36 -17.18 5.75
N ASP A 241 -0.31 -17.41 4.97
CA ASP A 241 0.35 -18.73 4.92
C ASP A 241 1.28 -19.03 6.11
N PHE A 242 1.57 -18.03 6.95
CA PHE A 242 2.63 -18.11 7.97
C PHE A 242 2.15 -18.07 9.41
N GLY A 243 0.84 -18.06 9.63
CA GLY A 243 0.21 -18.12 10.95
C GLY A 243 -1.07 -17.29 11.02
N GLU A 244 -1.67 -17.25 12.21
CA GLU A 244 -2.94 -16.57 12.47
C GLU A 244 -2.88 -15.06 12.16
N ILE A 245 -3.95 -14.56 11.55
CA ILE A 245 -4.22 -13.15 11.32
C ILE A 245 -5.41 -12.73 12.19
N THR A 246 -5.31 -11.56 12.82
CA THR A 246 -6.39 -11.01 13.65
C THR A 246 -6.80 -9.64 13.18
N GLN A 247 -8.08 -9.31 13.39
CA GLN A 247 -8.59 -7.97 13.12
C GLN A 247 -7.96 -6.98 14.08
N GLY A 248 -7.17 -6.06 13.53
CA GLY A 248 -6.57 -4.96 14.28
C GLY A 248 -7.50 -3.77 14.44
N ALA A 249 -7.05 -2.81 15.24
CA ALA A 249 -7.66 -1.50 15.37
C ALA A 249 -6.60 -0.44 15.69
N PHE A 250 -6.79 0.77 15.19
CA PHE A 250 -6.08 1.94 15.71
C PHE A 250 -6.67 2.35 17.07
N SER A 251 -5.84 2.95 17.93
CA SER A 251 -6.34 3.57 19.15
C SER A 251 -7.37 4.65 18.81
N PRO A 252 -8.47 4.78 19.56
CA PRO A 252 -9.45 5.85 19.35
C PRO A 252 -8.88 7.25 19.59
N ALA A 253 -7.71 7.36 20.22
CA ALA A 253 -6.98 8.61 20.36
C ALA A 253 -6.30 9.08 19.05
N VAL A 254 -6.10 8.17 18.08
CA VAL A 254 -5.52 8.50 16.79
C VAL A 254 -6.61 9.14 15.93
N PRO A 255 -6.47 10.40 15.50
CA PRO A 255 -7.51 11.07 14.73
C PRO A 255 -7.65 10.48 13.33
N THR A 256 -8.80 10.70 12.71
CA THR A 256 -8.97 10.56 11.26
C THR A 256 -8.42 11.79 10.54
N PHE A 257 -8.10 11.66 9.25
CA PHE A 257 -7.57 12.78 8.46
C PHE A 257 -8.53 13.99 8.46
N PHE A 258 -9.84 13.76 8.40
CA PHE A 258 -10.88 14.79 8.35
C PHE A 258 -11.42 15.22 9.74
N GLY A 259 -10.80 14.80 10.84
CA GLY A 259 -11.06 15.34 12.17
C GLY A 259 -12.43 14.99 12.77
N ARG A 260 -12.99 13.83 12.39
CA ARG A 260 -14.12 13.22 13.11
C ARG A 260 -13.63 12.12 14.04
#